data_AF-A0A7Y8LU97-F1
#
_entry.id   AF-A0A7Y8LU97-F1
#
_cell.length_a   1.000
_cell.length_b   1.000
_cell.length_c   1.000
_cell.angle_alpha   90.00
_cell.angle_beta   90.00
_cell.angle_gamma   90.00
#
_symmetry.space_group_name_H-M   'P 1'
#
loop_
_entity.id
_entity.type
_entity.pdbx_description
1 polymer ?
#
loop_
_entity_poly.entity_id
_entity_poly.type
_entity_poly.pdbx_seq_one_letter_code
_entity_poly.pdbx_strand_id
1 'polypeptide(L)'
;MHLSLEELLEVRAGSGPRDAVEHAASCARCAEELAALRKIHAALTQLPAEAPRRDLFPAVLAQWEAERSRRRWLHLARAVASLAAVVAVAAAVRGGIVAWREAQTVRAAHALLLRSEALERELGSYRSGSVLSGRAARTVMEIEDRLALVDGQLAQLRPSRVPPREALRLWEQRVQLLDALVELHATRCTYAGL
;
A
#
# COMPACT_ATOMS: atom_id res chain seq x y z
N MET A 1 -35.07 23.80 58.47
CA MET A 1 -33.90 23.76 57.55
C MET A 1 -33.99 24.98 56.66
N HIS A 2 -32.86 25.61 56.33
CA HIS A 2 -32.80 26.79 55.45
C HIS A 2 -32.25 26.37 54.07
N LEU A 3 -32.53 27.17 53.05
CA LEU A 3 -32.00 26.97 51.69
C LEU A 3 -30.49 27.17 51.64
N SER A 4 -29.83 26.46 50.72
CA SER A 4 -28.42 26.70 50.39
C SER A 4 -28.25 28.00 49.60
N LEU A 5 -27.01 28.49 49.51
CA LEU A 5 -26.68 29.67 48.71
C LEU A 5 -26.98 29.44 47.22
N GLU A 6 -26.70 28.24 46.68
CA GLU A 6 -27.04 27.91 45.29
C GLU A 6 -28.55 27.99 45.05
N GLU A 7 -29.36 27.40 45.95
CA GLU A 7 -30.82 27.43 45.86
C GLU A 7 -31.36 28.87 45.94
N LEU A 8 -30.80 29.72 46.81
CA LEU A 8 -31.14 31.14 46.89
C LEU A 8 -30.76 31.91 45.61
N LEU A 9 -29.64 31.57 44.97
CA LEU A 9 -29.22 32.18 43.71
C LEU A 9 -30.13 31.78 42.55
N GLU A 10 -30.60 30.54 42.51
CA GLU A 10 -31.57 30.05 41.54
C GLU A 10 -32.95 30.70 41.73
N VAL A 11 -33.42 30.79 42.98
CA VAL A 11 -34.67 31.51 43.32
C VAL A 11 -34.56 32.99 42.91
N ARG A 12 -33.41 33.64 43.11
CA ARG A 12 -33.15 35.01 42.63
C ARG A 12 -33.17 35.12 41.11
N ALA A 13 -32.61 34.14 40.39
CA ALA A 13 -32.58 34.08 38.93
C ALA A 13 -33.95 33.71 38.30
N GLY A 14 -34.94 33.35 39.12
CA GLY A 14 -36.25 32.90 38.66
C GLY A 14 -36.27 31.46 38.14
N SER A 15 -35.20 30.69 38.41
CA SER A 15 -35.02 29.30 37.94
C SER A 15 -35.08 28.25 39.05
N GLY A 16 -35.35 28.66 40.30
CA GLY A 16 -35.44 27.74 41.45
C GLY A 16 -36.70 26.88 41.45
N PRO A 17 -36.68 25.71 42.11
CA PRO A 17 -37.82 24.82 42.23
C PRO A 17 -38.93 25.41 43.12
N ARG A 18 -40.20 25.00 42.92
CA ARG A 18 -41.38 25.64 43.54
C ARG A 18 -41.36 25.59 45.06
N ASP A 19 -40.91 24.48 45.63
CA ASP A 19 -40.74 24.28 47.07
C ASP A 19 -39.69 25.24 47.67
N ALA A 20 -38.58 25.51 46.96
CA ALA A 20 -37.61 26.50 47.37
C ALA A 20 -38.16 27.93 47.32
N VAL A 21 -38.98 28.26 46.33
CA VAL A 21 -39.67 29.56 46.23
C VAL A 21 -40.67 29.74 47.38
N GLU A 22 -41.47 28.70 47.67
CA GLU A 22 -42.43 28.69 48.79
C GLU A 22 -41.71 28.75 50.15
N HIS A 23 -40.58 28.05 50.29
CA HIS A 23 -39.75 28.11 51.49
C HIS A 23 -39.15 29.50 51.71
N ALA A 24 -38.61 30.13 50.66
CA ALA A 24 -38.06 31.48 50.74
C ALA A 24 -39.13 32.54 51.06
N ALA A 25 -40.39 32.30 50.68
CA ALA A 25 -41.52 33.17 51.03
C ALA A 25 -42.04 32.96 52.46
N SER A 26 -41.91 31.75 53.01
CA SER A 26 -42.43 31.39 54.33
C SER A 26 -41.39 31.51 55.46
N CYS A 27 -40.09 31.47 55.14
CA CYS A 27 -39.00 31.56 56.11
C CYS A 27 -38.36 32.97 56.13
N ALA A 28 -38.48 33.67 57.27
CA ALA A 28 -37.95 35.03 57.44
C ALA A 28 -36.43 35.16 57.14
N ARG A 29 -35.62 34.20 57.58
CA ARG A 29 -34.16 34.22 57.35
C ARG A 29 -33.82 34.08 55.86
N CYS A 30 -34.44 33.14 55.15
CA CYS A 30 -34.21 32.96 53.72
C CYS A 30 -34.71 34.17 52.91
N ALA A 31 -35.81 34.81 53.34
CA ALA A 31 -36.30 36.04 52.75
C ALA A 31 -35.31 37.21 52.91
N GLU A 32 -34.68 37.36 54.08
CA GLU A 32 -33.65 38.37 54.35
C GLU A 32 -32.40 38.15 53.51
N GLU A 33 -31.89 36.91 53.45
CA GLU A 33 -30.72 36.55 52.63
C GLU A 33 -31.01 36.79 51.13
N LEU A 34 -32.20 36.44 50.65
CA LEU A 34 -32.63 36.70 49.27
C LEU A 34 -32.74 38.21 48.98
N ALA A 35 -33.23 39.00 49.94
CA ALA A 35 -33.28 40.46 49.82
C ALA A 35 -31.87 41.08 49.74
N ALA A 36 -30.93 40.58 50.54
CA ALA A 36 -29.53 41.00 50.48
C ALA A 36 -28.90 40.67 49.11
N LEU A 37 -29.11 39.47 48.58
CA LEU A 37 -28.63 39.08 47.24
C LEU A 37 -29.23 39.94 46.13
N ARG A 38 -30.52 40.28 46.21
CA ARG A 38 -31.19 41.19 45.26
C ARG A 38 -30.58 42.60 45.31
N LYS A 39 -30.25 43.10 46.51
CA LYS A 39 -29.59 44.40 46.69
C LYS A 39 -28.19 44.42 46.08
N ILE A 40 -27.39 43.37 46.29
CA ILE A 40 -26.05 43.24 45.69
C ILE A 40 -26.16 43.18 44.16
N HIS A 41 -27.10 42.38 43.64
CA HIS A 41 -27.31 42.30 42.20
C HIS A 41 -27.69 43.67 41.60
N ALA A 42 -28.62 44.39 42.24
CA ALA A 42 -29.00 45.73 41.82
C ALA A 42 -27.78 46.68 41.78
N ALA A 43 -26.91 46.62 42.80
CA ALA A 43 -25.67 47.40 42.81
C ALA A 43 -24.69 47.00 41.69
N LEU A 44 -24.54 45.70 41.41
CA LEU A 44 -23.71 45.22 40.30
C LEU A 44 -24.25 45.65 38.93
N THR A 45 -25.58 45.66 38.74
CA THR A 45 -26.19 46.12 37.49
C THR A 45 -26.10 47.63 37.28
N GLN A 46 -25.83 48.39 38.34
CA GLN A 46 -25.60 49.84 38.28
C GLN A 46 -24.14 50.20 38.03
N LEU A 47 -23.23 49.23 37.97
CA LEU A 47 -21.84 49.49 37.61
C LEU A 47 -21.79 50.09 36.20
N PRO A 48 -20.98 51.15 35.98
CA PRO A 48 -20.83 51.73 34.67
C PRO A 48 -20.26 50.67 33.71
N ALA A 49 -20.90 50.52 32.55
CA ALA A 49 -20.38 49.66 31.50
C ALA A 49 -19.08 50.29 30.97
N GLU A 50 -17.94 49.72 31.34
CA GLU A 50 -16.66 50.11 30.79
C GLU A 50 -16.56 49.56 29.36
N ALA A 51 -16.63 50.45 28.38
CA ALA A 51 -16.55 50.05 26.98
C ALA A 51 -15.11 49.60 26.68
N PRO A 52 -14.91 48.39 26.12
CA PRO A 52 -13.59 47.97 25.69
C PRO A 52 -13.06 48.94 24.63
N ARG A 53 -11.74 49.13 24.59
CA ARG A 53 -11.12 49.94 23.54
C ARG A 53 -11.49 49.38 22.16
N ARG A 54 -11.79 50.27 21.21
CA ARG A 54 -12.32 49.93 19.87
C ARG A 54 -11.41 49.01 19.05
N ASP A 55 -10.12 48.95 19.37
CA ASP A 55 -9.07 48.20 18.69
C ASP A 55 -8.91 46.75 19.18
N LEU A 56 -9.43 46.42 20.36
CA LEU A 56 -9.26 45.08 20.94
C LEU A 56 -10.00 44.00 20.13
N PHE A 57 -11.21 44.29 19.67
CA PHE A 57 -12.02 43.31 18.94
C PHE A 57 -11.45 43.01 17.53
N PRO A 58 -11.06 44.01 16.72
CA PRO A 58 -10.35 43.76 15.46
C PRO A 58 -9.05 42.98 15.65
N ALA A 59 -8.27 43.25 16.72
CA ALA A 59 -7.03 42.54 16.99
C ALA A 59 -7.25 41.05 17.28
N VAL A 60 -8.27 40.72 18.08
CA VAL A 60 -8.65 39.33 18.37
C VAL A 60 -9.11 38.60 17.11
N LEU A 61 -9.93 39.25 16.27
CA LEU A 61 -10.38 38.68 15.01
C LEU A 61 -9.20 38.39 14.06
N ALA A 62 -8.29 39.36 13.89
CA ALA A 62 -7.11 39.20 13.05
C ALA A 62 -6.22 38.03 13.53
N GLN A 63 -6.05 37.90 14.86
CA GLN A 63 -5.29 36.78 15.43
C GLN A 63 -5.98 35.43 15.16
N TRP A 64 -7.30 35.38 15.25
CA TRP A 64 -8.07 34.16 15.01
C TRP A 64 -8.05 33.74 13.53
N GLU A 65 -8.14 34.70 12.61
CA GLU A 65 -8.03 34.47 11.17
C GLU A 65 -6.63 34.03 10.75
N ALA A 66 -5.58 34.65 11.32
CA ALA A 66 -4.20 34.26 11.10
C ALA A 66 -3.96 32.81 11.56
N GLU A 67 -4.42 32.44 12.75
CA GLU A 67 -4.28 31.07 13.26
C GLU A 67 -5.09 30.07 12.41
N ARG A 68 -6.31 30.43 12.00
CA ARG A 68 -7.15 29.59 11.14
C ARG A 68 -6.53 29.38 9.76
N SER A 69 -5.98 30.43 9.15
CA SER A 69 -5.32 30.33 7.85
C SER A 69 -4.05 29.48 7.96
N ARG A 70 -3.24 29.67 9.00
CA ARG A 70 -2.04 28.85 9.27
C ARG A 70 -2.40 27.38 9.41
N ARG A 71 -3.45 27.04 10.18
CA ARG A 71 -3.92 25.65 10.30
C ARG A 71 -4.36 25.08 8.96
N ARG A 72 -5.14 25.82 8.18
CA ARG A 72 -5.55 25.40 6.83
C ARG A 72 -4.34 25.10 5.95
N TRP A 73 -3.35 25.99 5.91
CA TRP A 73 -2.11 25.79 5.16
C TRP A 73 -1.33 24.57 5.63
N LEU A 74 -1.24 24.33 6.95
CA LEU A 74 -0.60 23.13 7.50
C LEU A 74 -1.34 21.86 7.09
N HIS A 75 -2.67 21.85 7.10
CA HIS A 75 -3.47 20.71 6.66
C HIS A 75 -3.32 20.45 5.16
N LEU A 76 -3.33 21.51 4.34
CA LEU A 76 -3.10 21.40 2.89
C LEU A 76 -1.68 20.89 2.60
N ALA A 77 -0.67 21.42 3.28
CA ALA A 77 0.71 20.95 3.12
C ALA A 77 0.85 19.47 3.51
N ARG A 78 0.22 19.03 4.60
CA ARG A 78 0.18 17.62 5.00
C ARG A 78 -0.54 16.75 3.97
N ALA A 79 -1.66 17.20 3.43
CA ALA A 79 -2.40 16.48 2.39
C ALA A 79 -1.54 16.30 1.13
N VAL A 80 -0.91 17.38 0.65
CA VAL A 80 -0.01 17.34 -0.52
C VAL A 80 1.19 16.42 -0.25
N ALA A 81 1.84 16.52 0.92
CA ALA A 81 2.95 15.65 1.28
C ALA A 81 2.55 14.18 1.33
N SER A 82 1.37 13.87 1.88
CA SER A 82 0.84 12.51 1.94
C SER A 82 0.57 11.93 0.55
N LEU A 83 -0.01 12.73 -0.36
CA LEU A 83 -0.24 12.33 -1.74
C LEU A 83 1.08 12.09 -2.48
N ALA A 84 2.05 12.98 -2.33
CA ALA A 84 3.37 12.82 -2.93
C ALA A 84 4.08 11.55 -2.45
N ALA A 85 3.98 11.23 -1.15
CA ALA A 85 4.52 10.00 -0.60
C ALA A 85 3.87 8.74 -1.19
N VAL A 86 2.54 8.72 -1.31
CA VAL A 86 1.81 7.59 -1.94
C VAL A 86 2.22 7.40 -3.40
N VAL A 87 2.33 8.49 -4.17
CA VAL A 87 2.78 8.44 -5.57
C VAL A 87 4.21 7.90 -5.68
N ALA A 88 5.12 8.36 -4.82
CA ALA A 88 6.51 7.88 -4.79
C ALA A 88 6.58 6.38 -4.48
N VAL A 89 5.84 5.90 -3.48
CA VAL A 89 5.77 4.47 -3.14
C VAL A 89 5.19 3.66 -4.30
N ALA A 90 4.10 4.12 -4.92
CA ALA A 90 3.50 3.43 -6.06
C ALA A 90 4.45 3.34 -7.26
N ALA A 91 5.24 4.39 -7.52
CA ALA A 91 6.26 4.38 -8.57
C ALA A 91 7.40 3.39 -8.24
N ALA A 92 7.88 3.38 -7.00
CA ALA A 92 8.93 2.47 -6.54
C ALA A 92 8.49 1.00 -6.63
N VAL A 93 7.27 0.68 -6.16
CA VAL A 93 6.71 -0.67 -6.24
C VAL A 93 6.56 -1.12 -7.68
N ARG A 94 6.03 -0.25 -8.56
CA ARG A 94 5.90 -0.56 -10.00
C ARG A 94 7.27 -0.83 -10.64
N GLY A 95 8.27 0.00 -10.37
CA GLY A 95 9.64 -0.20 -10.85
C GLY A 95 10.24 -1.52 -10.34
N GLY A 96 10.05 -1.83 -9.06
CA GLY A 96 10.51 -3.08 -8.46
C GLY A 96 9.86 -4.33 -9.08
N ILE A 97 8.55 -4.30 -9.35
CA ILE A 97 7.84 -5.41 -10.00
C ILE A 97 8.38 -5.66 -11.42
N VAL A 98 8.63 -4.59 -12.20
CA VAL A 98 9.18 -4.72 -13.55
C VAL A 98 10.57 -5.34 -13.49
N ALA A 99 11.47 -4.78 -12.67
CA ALA A 99 12.83 -5.30 -12.51
C ALA A 99 12.84 -6.77 -12.03
N TRP A 100 11.95 -7.13 -11.10
CA TRP A 100 11.82 -8.49 -10.62
C TRP A 100 11.38 -9.47 -11.72
N ARG A 101 10.41 -9.08 -12.55
CA ARG A 101 9.95 -9.88 -13.70
C ARG A 101 11.06 -10.05 -14.74
N GLU A 102 11.78 -8.98 -15.06
CA GLU A 102 12.95 -9.04 -15.96
C GLU A 102 14.00 -10.01 -15.42
N ALA A 103 14.37 -9.89 -14.14
CA ALA A 103 15.31 -10.81 -13.51
C ALA A 103 14.81 -12.27 -13.52
N GLN A 104 13.51 -12.50 -13.34
CA GLN A 104 12.92 -13.84 -13.46
C GLN A 104 13.04 -14.40 -14.88
N THR A 105 12.77 -13.59 -15.92
CA THR A 105 12.90 -14.04 -17.32
C THR A 105 14.34 -14.36 -17.71
N VAL A 106 15.31 -13.56 -17.25
CA VAL A 106 16.74 -13.81 -17.47
C VAL A 106 17.17 -15.11 -16.78
N ARG A 107 16.74 -15.34 -15.54
CA ARG A 107 17.02 -16.59 -14.81
C ARG A 107 16.40 -17.80 -15.50
N ALA A 108 15.17 -17.70 -15.98
CA ALA A 108 14.50 -18.78 -16.70
C ALA A 108 15.25 -19.14 -18.00
N ALA A 109 15.64 -18.13 -18.79
CA ALA A 109 16.43 -18.35 -20.01
C ALA A 109 17.77 -19.02 -19.70
N HIS A 110 18.46 -18.55 -18.66
CA HIS A 110 19.74 -19.14 -18.25
C HIS A 110 19.60 -20.60 -17.81
N ALA A 111 18.53 -20.94 -17.06
CA ALA A 111 18.26 -22.31 -16.65
C ALA A 111 18.02 -23.25 -17.84
N LEU A 112 17.28 -22.78 -18.86
CA LEU A 112 17.03 -23.56 -20.08
C LEU A 112 18.32 -23.78 -20.88
N LEU A 113 19.16 -22.74 -21.00
CA LEU A 113 20.46 -22.84 -21.66
C LEU A 113 21.33 -23.89 -20.97
N LEU A 114 21.49 -23.81 -19.65
CA LEU A 114 22.27 -24.78 -18.86
C LEU A 114 21.71 -26.21 -18.98
N ARG A 115 20.38 -26.37 -18.99
CA ARG A 115 19.75 -27.68 -19.21
C ARG A 115 20.08 -28.23 -20.60
N SER A 116 20.05 -27.38 -21.61
CA SER A 116 20.38 -27.78 -22.98
C SER A 116 21.85 -28.21 -23.13
N GLU A 117 22.78 -27.47 -22.51
CA GLU A 117 24.20 -27.84 -22.47
C GLU A 117 24.45 -29.15 -21.69
N ALA A 118 23.65 -29.42 -20.66
CA ALA A 118 23.73 -30.69 -19.93
C ALA A 118 23.28 -31.86 -20.80
N LEU A 119 22.15 -31.72 -21.51
CA LEU A 119 21.62 -32.75 -22.42
C LEU A 119 22.57 -33.01 -23.60
N GLU A 120 23.20 -31.98 -24.15
CA GLU A 120 24.22 -32.15 -25.20
C GLU A 120 25.44 -32.93 -24.71
N ARG A 121 25.93 -32.63 -23.51
CA ARG A 121 27.03 -33.39 -22.90
C ARG A 121 26.63 -34.85 -22.69
N GLU A 122 25.40 -35.10 -22.29
CA GLU A 122 24.86 -36.46 -22.14
C GLU A 122 24.79 -37.17 -23.49
N LEU A 123 24.25 -36.54 -24.53
CA LEU A 123 24.26 -37.06 -25.91
C LEU A 123 25.67 -37.38 -26.41
N GLY A 124 26.64 -36.53 -26.07
CA GLY A 124 28.05 -36.77 -26.38
C GLY A 124 28.59 -38.06 -25.78
N SER A 125 28.07 -38.50 -24.63
CA SER A 125 28.48 -39.75 -23.97
C SER A 125 27.97 -41.02 -24.65
N TYR A 126 26.83 -40.95 -25.36
CA TYR A 126 26.25 -42.09 -26.07
C TYR A 126 26.90 -42.36 -27.45
N ARG A 127 27.88 -41.56 -27.88
CA ARG A 127 28.62 -41.77 -29.15
C ARG A 127 29.57 -42.95 -29.08
N SER A 128 29.04 -44.18 -29.07
CA SER A 128 29.83 -45.37 -29.38
C SER A 128 28.98 -46.49 -30.03
N GLY A 129 29.06 -46.57 -31.37
CA GLY A 129 29.23 -47.84 -32.07
C GLY A 129 28.03 -48.74 -32.41
N SER A 130 26.77 -48.36 -32.21
CA SER A 130 25.64 -49.24 -32.59
C SER A 130 24.90 -48.82 -33.86
N VAL A 131 24.62 -49.81 -34.72
CA VAL A 131 23.85 -49.64 -35.97
C VAL A 131 22.37 -49.37 -35.62
N LEU A 132 21.84 -48.24 -36.09
CA LEU A 132 20.44 -47.86 -35.93
C LEU A 132 19.54 -48.72 -36.83
N SER A 133 18.36 -49.11 -36.33
CA SER A 133 17.29 -49.60 -37.21
C SER A 133 16.82 -48.47 -38.12
N GLY A 134 16.43 -48.78 -39.37
CA GLY A 134 16.02 -47.74 -40.33
C GLY A 134 14.87 -46.86 -39.85
N ARG A 135 13.96 -47.41 -39.01
CA ARG A 135 12.89 -46.63 -38.38
C ARG A 135 13.44 -45.65 -37.34
N ALA A 136 14.32 -46.09 -36.46
CA ALA A 136 14.92 -45.23 -35.44
C ALA A 136 15.82 -44.15 -36.07
N ALA A 137 16.56 -44.48 -37.13
CA ALA A 137 17.37 -43.52 -37.87
C ALA A 137 16.53 -42.38 -38.47
N ARG A 138 15.35 -42.70 -39.02
CA ARG A 138 14.42 -41.67 -39.52
C ARG A 138 13.93 -40.74 -38.41
N THR A 139 13.59 -41.28 -37.24
CA THR A 139 13.14 -40.47 -36.09
C THR A 139 14.26 -39.56 -35.57
N VAL A 140 15.50 -40.06 -35.46
CA VAL A 140 16.66 -39.23 -35.08
C VAL A 140 16.84 -38.07 -36.06
N MET A 141 16.86 -38.36 -37.36
CA MET A 141 17.01 -37.35 -38.41
C MET A 141 15.92 -36.27 -38.35
N GLU A 142 14.65 -36.66 -38.15
CA GLU A 142 13.56 -35.68 -38.02
C GLU A 142 13.72 -34.76 -36.80
N ILE A 143 14.19 -35.31 -35.67
CA ILE A 143 14.43 -34.50 -34.47
C ILE A 143 15.62 -33.55 -34.68
N GLU A 144 16.71 -34.02 -35.29
CA GLU A 144 17.88 -33.21 -35.62
C GLU A 144 17.54 -32.08 -36.61
N ASP A 145 16.73 -32.34 -37.62
CA ASP A 145 16.26 -31.32 -38.56
C ASP A 145 15.44 -30.23 -37.85
N ARG A 146 14.55 -30.62 -36.93
CA ARG A 146 13.78 -29.67 -36.11
C ARG A 146 14.69 -28.90 -35.16
N LEU A 147 15.69 -29.54 -34.59
CA LEU A 147 16.67 -28.88 -33.72
C LEU A 147 17.45 -27.81 -34.50
N ALA A 148 17.92 -28.13 -35.71
CA ALA A 148 18.60 -27.19 -36.58
C ALA A 148 17.72 -25.98 -36.95
N LEU A 149 16.42 -26.18 -37.16
CA LEU A 149 15.46 -25.10 -37.39
C LEU A 149 15.33 -24.18 -36.16
N VAL A 150 15.15 -24.76 -34.97
CA VAL A 150 15.04 -24.03 -33.70
C VAL A 150 16.34 -23.25 -33.42
N ASP A 151 17.50 -23.86 -33.62
CA ASP A 151 18.80 -23.21 -33.45
C ASP A 151 18.98 -22.06 -34.45
N GLY A 152 18.53 -22.25 -35.69
CA GLY A 152 18.50 -21.19 -36.70
C GLY A 152 17.58 -20.02 -36.32
N GLN A 153 16.42 -20.29 -35.72
CA GLN A 153 15.49 -19.26 -35.22
C GLN A 153 16.09 -18.53 -34.00
N LEU A 154 16.70 -19.25 -33.07
CA LEU A 154 17.42 -18.66 -31.93
C LEU A 154 18.55 -17.74 -32.39
N ALA A 155 19.31 -18.13 -33.41
CA ALA A 155 20.39 -17.32 -33.98
C ALA A 155 19.90 -16.02 -34.66
N GLN A 156 18.66 -15.99 -35.16
CA GLN A 156 18.05 -14.80 -35.75
C GLN A 156 17.57 -13.78 -34.70
N LEU A 157 17.34 -14.22 -33.47
CA LEU A 157 16.93 -13.33 -32.39
C LEU A 157 18.09 -12.43 -31.93
N ARG A 158 17.87 -11.12 -31.93
CA ARG A 158 18.90 -10.15 -31.53
C ARG A 158 19.22 -10.29 -30.03
N PRO A 159 20.51 -10.29 -29.65
CA PRO A 159 20.92 -10.26 -28.25
C PRO A 159 20.28 -9.07 -27.54
N SER A 160 19.52 -9.35 -26.49
CA SER A 160 18.79 -8.35 -25.72
C SER A 160 19.03 -8.62 -24.24
N ARG A 161 19.08 -7.55 -23.42
CA ARG A 161 19.31 -7.67 -21.97
C ARG A 161 18.25 -8.55 -21.30
N VAL A 162 17.01 -8.45 -21.77
CA VAL A 162 15.89 -9.30 -21.36
C VAL A 162 15.49 -10.15 -22.57
N PRO A 163 15.58 -11.49 -22.48
CA PRO A 163 15.20 -12.36 -23.58
C PRO A 163 13.72 -12.16 -23.94
N PRO A 164 13.37 -12.06 -25.24
CA PRO A 164 11.98 -12.01 -25.65
C PRO A 164 11.27 -13.32 -25.28
N ARG A 165 9.94 -13.27 -25.10
CA ARG A 165 9.14 -14.47 -24.80
C ARG A 165 9.31 -15.58 -25.84
N GLU A 166 9.53 -15.18 -27.09
CA GLU A 166 9.82 -16.11 -28.18
C GLU A 166 11.13 -16.86 -27.97
N ALA A 167 12.20 -16.20 -27.51
CA ALA A 167 13.45 -16.87 -27.16
C ALA A 167 13.24 -17.94 -26.09
N LEU A 168 12.47 -17.63 -25.04
CA LEU A 168 12.16 -18.61 -23.98
C LEU A 168 11.46 -19.85 -24.55
N ARG A 169 10.45 -19.66 -25.41
CA ARG A 169 9.73 -20.77 -26.05
C ARG A 169 10.64 -21.63 -26.94
N LEU A 170 11.51 -20.99 -27.72
CA LEU A 170 12.46 -21.72 -28.57
C LEU A 170 13.47 -22.51 -27.72
N TRP A 171 13.96 -21.94 -26.62
CA TRP A 171 14.82 -22.66 -25.67
C TRP A 171 14.11 -23.84 -25.00
N GLU A 172 12.84 -23.70 -24.63
CA GLU A 172 12.02 -24.81 -24.12
C GLU A 172 11.87 -25.93 -25.17
N GLN A 173 11.56 -25.57 -26.42
CA GLN A 173 11.46 -26.52 -27.53
C GLN A 173 12.79 -27.24 -27.79
N ARG A 174 13.90 -26.51 -27.76
CA ARG A 174 15.25 -27.07 -27.91
C ARG A 174 15.53 -28.13 -26.84
N VAL A 175 15.24 -27.81 -25.57
CA VAL A 175 15.40 -28.75 -24.45
C VAL A 175 14.53 -29.99 -24.66
N GLN A 176 13.27 -29.85 -25.08
CA GLN A 176 12.37 -30.98 -25.33
C GLN A 176 12.88 -31.90 -26.45
N LEU A 177 13.41 -31.33 -27.54
CA LEU A 177 13.97 -32.11 -28.65
C LEU A 177 15.24 -32.86 -28.23
N LEU A 178 16.12 -32.20 -27.46
CA LEU A 178 17.33 -32.84 -26.92
C LEU A 178 17.00 -33.96 -25.93
N ASP A 179 16.01 -33.75 -25.07
CA ASP A 179 15.55 -34.75 -24.09
C ASP A 179 14.99 -35.99 -24.81
N ALA A 180 14.20 -35.79 -25.88
CA ALA A 180 13.71 -36.88 -26.72
C ALA A 180 14.83 -37.66 -27.43
N LEU A 181 15.90 -36.97 -27.88
CA LEU A 181 17.09 -37.64 -28.42
C LEU A 181 17.79 -38.47 -27.34
N VAL A 182 17.96 -37.92 -26.13
CA VAL A 182 18.56 -38.63 -25.00
C VAL A 182 17.77 -39.87 -24.65
N GLU A 183 16.44 -39.76 -24.51
CA GLU A 183 15.55 -40.88 -24.17
C GLU A 183 15.63 -42.01 -25.21
N LEU A 184 15.68 -41.67 -26.51
CA LEU A 184 15.84 -42.65 -27.58
C LEU A 184 17.19 -43.37 -27.49
N HIS A 185 18.27 -42.67 -27.14
CA HIS A 185 19.58 -43.28 -26.95
C HIS A 185 19.65 -44.15 -25.68
N ALA A 186 19.09 -43.66 -24.56
CA ALA A 186 19.02 -44.41 -23.32
C ALA A 186 18.24 -45.73 -23.50
N THR A 187 17.06 -45.66 -24.14
CA THR A 187 16.24 -46.83 -24.46
C THR A 187 17.02 -47.86 -25.29
N ARG A 188 17.81 -47.40 -26.27
CA ARG A 188 18.67 -48.27 -27.08
C ARG A 188 19.76 -48.97 -26.26
N CYS A 189 20.43 -48.25 -25.36
CA CYS A 189 21.45 -48.83 -24.48
C CYS A 189 20.86 -49.96 -23.61
N THR A 190 19.61 -49.82 -23.16
CA THR A 190 18.91 -50.86 -22.40
C THR A 190 18.63 -52.11 -23.23
N TYR A 191 18.17 -51.98 -24.49
CA TYR A 191 17.86 -53.13 -25.34
C TYR A 191 19.10 -53.83 -25.93
N ALA A 192 20.22 -53.13 -26.10
CA ALA A 192 21.46 -53.72 -26.62
C ALA A 192 22.32 -54.41 -25.54
N GLY A 193 21.99 -54.23 -24.26
CA GLY A 193 22.68 -54.85 -23.11
C GLY A 193 22.03 -56.15 -22.61
N LEU A 194 21.03 -56.67 -23.32
CA LEU A 194 20.41 -58.00 -23.15
C LEU A 194 20.90 -58.93 -24.27
#